data_AF-A0A958AFK0-F1
#
_entry.id   AF-A0A958AFK0-F1
#
_cell.length_a   1.000
_cell.length_b   1.000
_cell.length_c   1.000
_cell.angle_alpha   90.00
_cell.angle_beta   90.00
_cell.angle_gamma   90.00
#
_symmetry.space_group_name_H-M   'P 1'
#
loop_
_entity.id
_entity.type
_entity.pdbx_description
1 polymer ?
#
loop_
_entity_poly.entity_id
_entity_poly.type
_entity_poly.pdbx_seq_one_letter_code
_entity_poly.pdbx_strand_id
1 'polypeptide(L)'
;MNSRFNKFIVVIVLCITLIACGSETVGSLVGGKEVEVNLVYGSEKQEWLEPLVAEYNAAENKTADGSTIVIKAEPMGSIEAINAIIGEEIQPAVWSPASSVYLPVAEARWQEKFGNELAAKTPPDLVLSPVVIAMWQPMAEALGWPNEPIGWSDISELAISEEGWTAYGYPEWGEFKFGHTHPDFSNSGLVAILAQAYAGVGKQRDLTPDDLLSPELAQFMEQVESSIIHYGSSTGFFADTMFNRGPSYLSATVMYENLVVAQETKRLTGASAQIPVVAIYPKEGTFWTNNPYVILNALWVSDTQKEAAEAFEAFLLDRPQQERAIALGFRPADPSIPLGSPLDTDHGVDPNQPQTVLEVPEADVIEGAQYLWRQAKRPVDVTLVVDTSGSMSGDKINTARNSLVEFINQLSNRDRVQIVLFNSQVSVLSPLTPLADKREELVRRVSGIIEDGDTSLYDAALEAYQQLETDGDPEHIRAVVVLSDGEDTSSVRTWQEVLQEIGANGEEEGGNSIKIFTIAFGSGADTTVLQQMAEPTGGKQFTGDPATIDDVYAEIALFF
;
A
#
# COMPACT_ATOMS: atom_id res chain seq x y z
N MET A 1 2.71 6.64 -69.76
CA MET A 1 2.82 5.35 -70.49
C MET A 1 3.84 4.50 -69.75
N ASN A 2 3.38 3.50 -68.99
CA ASN A 2 4.10 2.32 -68.46
C ASN A 2 3.50 1.83 -67.12
N SER A 3 2.85 0.69 -67.26
CA SER A 3 2.53 -0.41 -66.32
C SER A 3 3.37 -0.52 -65.03
N ARG A 4 2.74 -0.78 -63.87
CA ARG A 4 2.62 -2.14 -63.28
C ARG A 4 2.11 -2.15 -61.81
N PHE A 5 1.43 -3.26 -61.51
CA PHE A 5 1.23 -3.96 -60.22
C PHE A 5 0.21 -3.44 -59.19
N ASN A 6 -0.86 -4.24 -59.02
CA ASN A 6 -1.64 -4.34 -57.79
C ASN A 6 -1.96 -5.84 -57.55
N LYS A 7 -1.70 -6.36 -56.35
CA LYS A 7 -2.10 -7.71 -55.91
C LYS A 7 -3.05 -7.57 -54.72
N PHE A 8 -4.26 -8.12 -54.86
CA PHE A 8 -5.20 -8.39 -53.78
C PHE A 8 -5.18 -9.90 -53.49
N ILE A 9 -5.18 -10.27 -52.21
CA ILE A 9 -5.42 -11.64 -51.73
C ILE A 9 -6.81 -11.67 -51.10
N VAL A 10 -7.63 -12.63 -51.55
CA VAL A 10 -8.97 -12.95 -51.04
C VAL A 10 -8.85 -14.17 -50.13
N VAL A 11 -9.46 -14.11 -48.94
CA VAL A 11 -9.58 -15.20 -47.98
C VAL A 11 -10.83 -16.02 -48.30
N ILE A 12 -10.70 -17.35 -48.35
CA ILE A 12 -11.81 -18.31 -48.52
C ILE A 12 -12.00 -19.08 -47.21
N VAL A 13 -13.23 -19.05 -46.69
CA VAL A 13 -13.74 -19.88 -45.59
C VAL A 13 -14.29 -21.18 -46.18
N LEU A 14 -13.93 -22.34 -45.60
CA LEU A 14 -14.51 -23.64 -45.97
C LEU A 14 -14.94 -24.40 -44.71
N CYS A 15 -16.26 -24.56 -44.55
CA CYS A 15 -16.89 -25.50 -43.63
C CYS A 15 -17.07 -26.86 -44.32
N ILE A 16 -16.64 -27.96 -43.71
CA ILE A 16 -17.07 -29.32 -44.08
C ILE A 16 -17.36 -30.12 -42.81
N THR A 17 -18.61 -30.59 -42.72
CA THR A 17 -19.14 -31.59 -41.79
C THR A 17 -18.73 -33.01 -42.18
N LEU A 18 -18.41 -33.89 -41.22
CA LEU A 18 -18.27 -35.34 -41.45
C LEU A 18 -18.96 -36.17 -40.35
N ILE A 19 -19.70 -37.18 -40.81
CA ILE A 19 -20.46 -38.19 -40.05
C ILE A 19 -19.58 -39.44 -39.85
N ALA A 20 -19.82 -40.15 -38.75
CA ALA A 20 -19.11 -41.32 -38.22
C ALA A 20 -19.14 -42.62 -39.07
N CYS A 21 -18.07 -43.43 -39.00
CA CYS A 21 -18.03 -44.82 -38.47
C CYS A 21 -16.69 -45.54 -38.82
N GLY A 22 -16.11 -46.28 -37.87
CA GLY A 22 -15.29 -47.47 -38.16
C GLY A 22 -13.83 -47.50 -37.68
N SER A 23 -13.64 -48.01 -36.46
CA SER A 23 -12.49 -48.78 -35.93
C SER A 23 -11.08 -48.55 -36.49
N GLU A 24 -10.23 -47.90 -35.70
CA GLU A 24 -8.83 -48.31 -35.51
C GLU A 24 -8.35 -47.84 -34.13
N THR A 25 -7.79 -48.78 -33.37
CA THR A 25 -7.22 -48.57 -32.04
C THR A 25 -5.96 -47.71 -32.14
N VAL A 26 -6.12 -46.42 -31.85
CA VAL A 26 -4.99 -45.54 -31.49
C VAL A 26 -5.08 -45.31 -30.00
N GLY A 27 -4.03 -45.77 -29.29
CA GLY A 27 -3.91 -45.62 -27.85
C GLY A 27 -4.17 -44.18 -27.42
N SER A 28 -5.09 -44.03 -26.48
CA SER A 28 -5.28 -42.79 -25.74
C SER A 28 -3.93 -42.42 -25.14
N LEU A 29 -3.35 -41.32 -25.64
CA LEU A 29 -2.52 -40.46 -24.82
C LEU A 29 -3.45 -39.98 -23.70
N VAL A 30 -3.39 -40.66 -22.56
CA VAL A 30 -3.98 -40.16 -21.32
C VAL A 30 -3.18 -38.92 -20.98
N GLY A 31 -3.66 -37.75 -21.41
CA GLY A 31 -3.26 -36.50 -20.77
C GLY A 31 -3.60 -36.66 -19.30
N GLY A 32 -2.59 -36.59 -18.43
CA GLY A 32 -2.80 -36.67 -16.99
C GLY A 32 -3.85 -35.65 -16.58
N LYS A 33 -4.77 -36.04 -15.69
CA LYS A 33 -5.70 -35.10 -15.07
C LYS A 33 -4.86 -34.06 -14.32
N GLU A 34 -5.13 -32.77 -14.50
CA GLU A 34 -4.47 -31.69 -13.77
C GLU A 34 -5.40 -31.19 -12.66
N VAL A 35 -4.84 -30.82 -11.52
CA VAL A 35 -5.53 -30.09 -10.45
C VAL A 35 -4.83 -28.74 -10.26
N GLU A 36 -5.58 -27.68 -10.49
CA GLU A 36 -5.10 -26.30 -10.35
C GLU A 36 -5.41 -25.78 -8.95
N VAL A 37 -4.38 -25.28 -8.27
CA VAL A 37 -4.48 -24.59 -6.97
C VAL A 37 -4.14 -23.12 -7.20
N ASN A 38 -5.17 -22.28 -7.19
CA ASN A 38 -5.01 -20.83 -7.23
C ASN A 38 -4.69 -20.33 -5.82
N LEU A 39 -3.52 -19.70 -5.68
CA LEU A 39 -2.97 -19.15 -4.44
C LEU A 39 -2.85 -17.64 -4.60
N VAL A 40 -3.56 -16.89 -3.77
CA VAL A 40 -3.40 -15.43 -3.69
C VAL A 40 -2.62 -15.09 -2.42
N TYR A 41 -1.57 -14.28 -2.54
CA TYR A 41 -0.62 -14.08 -1.45
C TYR A 41 -0.12 -12.64 -1.32
N GLY A 42 0.25 -12.23 -0.11
CA GLY A 42 0.83 -10.90 0.14
C GLY A 42 2.21 -10.72 -0.51
N SER A 43 2.40 -9.59 -1.20
CA SER A 43 3.58 -9.29 -2.04
C SER A 43 4.94 -9.42 -1.34
N GLU A 44 5.00 -9.28 -0.02
CA GLU A 44 6.22 -9.45 0.78
C GLU A 44 6.87 -10.84 0.64
N LYS A 45 6.11 -11.87 0.24
CA LYS A 45 6.61 -13.23 0.02
C LYS A 45 7.16 -13.48 -1.38
N GLN A 46 7.01 -12.54 -2.31
CA GLN A 46 7.19 -12.78 -3.74
C GLN A 46 8.57 -13.39 -4.08
N GLU A 47 9.63 -12.80 -3.55
CA GLU A 47 11.02 -13.25 -3.79
C GLU A 47 11.29 -14.67 -3.26
N TRP A 48 10.58 -15.08 -2.19
CA TRP A 48 10.66 -16.42 -1.63
C TRP A 48 9.78 -17.42 -2.38
N LEU A 49 8.53 -17.05 -2.65
CA LEU A 49 7.47 -17.96 -3.07
C LEU A 49 7.50 -18.28 -4.58
N GLU A 50 7.68 -17.30 -5.46
CA GLU A 50 7.60 -17.54 -6.91
C GLU A 50 8.63 -18.55 -7.43
N PRO A 51 9.92 -18.50 -6.99
CA PRO A 51 10.88 -19.53 -7.37
C PRO A 51 10.49 -20.93 -6.88
N LEU A 52 9.83 -21.03 -5.72
CA LEU A 52 9.37 -22.30 -5.15
C LEU A 52 8.14 -22.85 -5.88
N VAL A 53 7.23 -21.99 -6.31
CA VAL A 53 6.11 -22.36 -7.19
C VAL A 53 6.63 -22.92 -8.51
N ALA A 54 7.60 -22.26 -9.13
CA ALA A 54 8.20 -22.71 -10.38
C ALA A 54 8.88 -24.08 -10.23
N GLU A 55 9.63 -24.28 -9.15
CA GLU A 55 10.28 -25.55 -8.80
C GLU A 55 9.27 -26.67 -8.56
N TYR A 56 8.22 -26.41 -7.77
CA TYR A 56 7.19 -27.39 -7.44
C TYR A 56 6.40 -27.84 -8.68
N ASN A 57 6.03 -26.89 -9.56
CA ASN A 57 5.34 -27.19 -10.81
C ASN A 57 6.24 -27.98 -11.78
N ALA A 58 7.52 -27.64 -11.87
CA ALA A 58 8.48 -28.35 -12.72
C ALA A 58 8.74 -29.79 -12.27
N ALA A 59 8.53 -30.10 -10.99
CA ALA A 59 8.64 -31.44 -10.44
C ALA A 59 7.43 -32.35 -10.75
N GLU A 60 6.35 -31.81 -11.34
CA GLU A 60 5.12 -32.55 -11.68
C GLU A 60 4.56 -33.37 -10.51
N ASN A 61 4.55 -32.78 -9.31
CA ASN A 61 4.01 -33.39 -8.10
C ASN A 61 2.56 -33.85 -8.31
N LYS A 62 2.16 -34.94 -7.65
CA LYS A 62 0.86 -35.58 -7.88
C LYS A 62 0.04 -35.75 -6.62
N THR A 63 -1.27 -35.63 -6.76
CA THR A 63 -2.26 -36.07 -5.77
C THR A 63 -2.30 -37.59 -5.67
N ALA A 64 -2.96 -38.12 -4.64
CA ALA A 64 -3.17 -39.54 -4.42
C ALA A 64 -3.94 -40.22 -5.57
N ASP A 65 -4.81 -39.48 -6.27
CA ASP A 65 -5.53 -39.97 -7.46
C ASP A 65 -4.68 -39.94 -8.75
N GLY A 66 -3.43 -39.48 -8.66
CA GLY A 66 -2.47 -39.43 -9.76
C GLY A 66 -2.59 -38.20 -10.66
N SER A 67 -3.42 -37.22 -10.29
CA SER A 67 -3.52 -35.94 -10.99
C SER A 67 -2.26 -35.10 -10.74
N THR A 68 -1.76 -34.42 -11.76
CA THR A 68 -0.62 -33.49 -11.61
C THR A 68 -1.10 -32.20 -10.96
N ILE A 69 -0.40 -31.74 -9.92
CA ILE A 69 -0.67 -30.50 -9.20
C ILE A 69 -0.02 -29.35 -9.95
N VAL A 70 -0.79 -28.29 -10.20
CA VAL A 70 -0.33 -27.04 -10.80
C VAL A 70 -0.70 -25.89 -9.86
N ILE A 71 0.30 -25.21 -9.31
CA ILE A 71 0.13 -24.03 -8.48
C ILE A 71 0.14 -22.78 -9.37
N LYS A 72 -0.89 -21.94 -9.26
CA LYS A 72 -0.91 -20.60 -9.83
C LYS A 72 -0.92 -19.60 -8.68
N ALA A 73 0.18 -18.89 -8.51
CA ALA A 73 0.35 -17.92 -7.44
C ALA A 73 0.25 -16.50 -7.98
N GLU A 74 -0.57 -15.66 -7.36
CA GLU A 74 -0.78 -14.26 -7.73
C GLU A 74 -0.53 -13.35 -6.51
N PRO A 75 0.38 -12.38 -6.60
CA PRO A 75 0.60 -11.41 -5.53
C PRO A 75 -0.58 -10.42 -5.48
N MET A 76 -1.09 -10.15 -4.28
CA MET A 76 -2.21 -9.23 -4.04
C MET A 76 -2.16 -8.67 -2.60
N GLY A 77 -2.66 -7.44 -2.39
CA GLY A 77 -2.77 -6.88 -1.04
C GLY A 77 -3.63 -7.76 -0.13
N SER A 78 -3.33 -7.86 1.17
CA SER A 78 -4.10 -8.75 2.07
C SER A 78 -5.57 -8.35 2.18
N ILE A 79 -5.84 -7.04 2.22
CA ILE A 79 -7.20 -6.47 2.29
C ILE A 79 -7.91 -6.57 0.94
N GLU A 80 -7.20 -6.23 -0.14
CA GLU A 80 -7.67 -6.37 -1.52
C GLU A 80 -8.12 -7.81 -1.81
N ALA A 81 -7.27 -8.78 -1.47
CA ALA A 81 -7.54 -10.19 -1.65
C ALA A 81 -8.78 -10.65 -0.89
N ILE A 82 -8.89 -10.34 0.40
CA ILE A 82 -10.07 -10.80 1.17
C ILE A 82 -11.36 -10.10 0.73
N ASN A 83 -11.29 -8.83 0.31
CA ASN A 83 -12.44 -8.13 -0.28
C ASN A 83 -12.90 -8.80 -1.57
N ALA A 84 -11.98 -9.12 -2.49
CA ALA A 84 -12.29 -9.79 -3.75
C ALA A 84 -12.79 -11.24 -3.54
N ILE A 85 -12.21 -11.97 -2.57
CA ILE A 85 -12.64 -13.32 -2.20
C ILE A 85 -14.07 -13.29 -1.63
N ILE A 86 -14.31 -12.43 -0.64
CA ILE A 86 -15.64 -12.29 -0.04
C ILE A 86 -16.62 -11.72 -1.05
N GLY A 87 -16.19 -10.86 -1.98
CA GLY A 87 -16.98 -10.36 -3.10
C GLY A 87 -17.32 -11.42 -4.15
N GLU A 88 -16.64 -12.57 -4.13
CA GLU A 88 -16.64 -13.60 -5.18
C GLU A 88 -16.15 -13.09 -6.55
N GLU A 89 -15.37 -12.00 -6.57
CA GLU A 89 -14.69 -11.49 -7.75
C GLU A 89 -13.54 -12.43 -8.16
N ILE A 90 -12.90 -13.04 -7.16
CA ILE A 90 -11.92 -14.12 -7.31
C ILE A 90 -12.31 -15.32 -6.43
N GLN A 91 -11.91 -16.51 -6.85
CA GLN A 91 -12.23 -17.78 -6.17
C GLN A 91 -10.97 -18.65 -6.01
N PRO A 92 -9.97 -18.20 -5.25
CA PRO A 92 -8.76 -18.99 -5.01
C PRO A 92 -9.06 -20.23 -4.16
N ALA A 93 -8.17 -21.20 -4.22
CA ALA A 93 -8.16 -22.33 -3.29
C ALA A 93 -7.46 -21.95 -1.98
N VAL A 94 -6.46 -21.07 -2.06
CA VAL A 94 -5.64 -20.64 -0.92
C VAL A 94 -5.51 -19.13 -0.89
N TRP A 95 -5.63 -18.56 0.31
CA TRP A 95 -5.29 -17.18 0.63
C TRP A 95 -4.13 -17.18 1.64
N SER A 96 -3.06 -16.43 1.34
CA SER A 96 -1.92 -16.26 2.26
C SER A 96 -1.63 -14.78 2.53
N PRO A 97 -2.36 -14.14 3.47
CA PRO A 97 -2.14 -12.74 3.81
C PRO A 97 -0.78 -12.54 4.48
N ALA A 98 -0.39 -11.30 4.69
CA ALA A 98 0.87 -10.96 5.36
C ALA A 98 0.89 -11.41 6.83
N SER A 99 -0.26 -11.34 7.51
CA SER A 99 -0.35 -11.61 8.95
C SER A 99 -1.70 -12.15 9.36
N SER A 100 -1.73 -12.88 10.47
CA SER A 100 -2.94 -13.35 11.12
C SER A 100 -3.83 -12.23 11.67
N VAL A 101 -3.34 -10.97 11.75
CA VAL A 101 -4.18 -9.83 12.15
C VAL A 101 -5.39 -9.63 11.24
N TYR A 102 -5.36 -10.14 10.01
CA TYR A 102 -6.50 -10.07 9.09
C TYR A 102 -7.56 -11.15 9.32
N LEU A 103 -7.22 -12.25 10.00
CA LEU A 103 -8.11 -13.41 10.13
C LEU A 103 -9.39 -13.10 10.90
N PRO A 104 -9.41 -12.35 12.02
CA PRO A 104 -10.66 -12.08 12.75
C PRO A 104 -11.70 -11.35 11.90
N VAL A 105 -11.29 -10.28 11.19
CA VAL A 105 -12.20 -9.52 10.30
C VAL A 105 -12.62 -10.37 9.10
N ALA A 106 -11.69 -11.13 8.52
CA ALA A 106 -11.97 -12.02 7.40
C ALA A 106 -12.98 -13.12 7.79
N GLU A 107 -12.78 -13.75 8.94
CA GLU A 107 -13.64 -14.81 9.51
C GLU A 107 -15.03 -14.27 9.80
N ALA A 108 -15.15 -13.10 10.46
CA ALA A 108 -16.43 -12.49 10.77
C ALA A 108 -17.26 -12.22 9.50
N ARG A 109 -16.65 -11.60 8.48
CA ARG A 109 -17.31 -11.30 7.20
C ARG A 109 -17.60 -12.55 6.38
N TRP A 110 -16.70 -13.54 6.42
CA TRP A 110 -16.90 -14.83 5.75
C TRP A 110 -18.07 -15.59 6.37
N GLN A 111 -18.11 -15.70 7.69
CA GLN A 111 -19.19 -16.37 8.43
C GLN A 111 -20.55 -15.68 8.18
N GLU A 112 -20.58 -14.34 8.10
CA GLU A 112 -21.78 -13.59 7.73
C GLU A 112 -22.28 -13.95 6.32
N LYS A 113 -21.37 -14.03 5.33
CA LYS A 113 -21.72 -14.27 3.93
C LYS A 113 -22.01 -15.74 3.61
N PHE A 114 -21.17 -16.66 4.07
CA PHE A 114 -21.17 -18.07 3.66
C PHE A 114 -21.68 -19.03 4.74
N GLY A 115 -21.76 -18.59 6.01
CA GLY A 115 -22.36 -19.37 7.09
C GLY A 115 -21.52 -20.53 7.62
N ASN A 116 -20.24 -20.61 7.28
CA ASN A 116 -19.27 -21.59 7.76
C ASN A 116 -17.93 -20.93 8.08
N GLU A 117 -16.98 -21.67 8.65
CA GLU A 117 -15.62 -21.16 8.95
C GLU A 117 -14.86 -20.82 7.66
N LEU A 118 -14.01 -19.77 7.67
CA LEU A 118 -13.19 -19.34 6.52
C LEU A 118 -12.19 -20.41 6.10
N ALA A 119 -11.46 -20.96 7.07
CA ALA A 119 -10.37 -21.89 6.84
C ALA A 119 -10.85 -23.34 6.94
N ALA A 120 -10.38 -24.20 6.03
CA ALA A 120 -10.71 -25.63 6.05
C ALA A 120 -10.02 -26.38 7.22
N LYS A 121 -8.96 -25.79 7.77
CA LYS A 121 -8.19 -26.24 8.94
C LYS A 121 -7.49 -25.04 9.56
N THR A 122 -6.91 -25.20 10.75
CA THR A 122 -6.05 -24.17 11.35
C THR A 122 -4.89 -23.84 10.40
N PRO A 123 -4.77 -22.59 9.92
CA PRO A 123 -3.69 -22.19 9.00
C PRO A 123 -2.32 -22.28 9.70
N PRO A 124 -1.32 -22.95 9.11
CA PRO A 124 0.04 -22.84 9.60
C PRO A 124 0.69 -21.54 9.13
N ASP A 125 1.69 -21.08 9.89
CA ASP A 125 2.57 -19.98 9.50
C ASP A 125 3.60 -20.50 8.50
N LEU A 126 3.83 -19.75 7.41
CA LEU A 126 4.81 -20.14 6.40
C LEU A 126 6.22 -19.66 6.73
N VAL A 127 6.32 -18.37 7.07
CA VAL A 127 7.55 -17.64 7.37
C VAL A 127 7.20 -16.45 8.27
N LEU A 128 8.11 -16.06 9.14
CA LEU A 128 7.89 -15.07 10.18
C LEU A 128 8.79 -13.85 9.98
N SER A 129 8.25 -12.65 10.18
CA SER A 129 9.02 -11.41 10.27
C SER A 129 8.36 -10.52 11.32
N PRO A 130 9.01 -10.17 12.45
CA PRO A 130 8.47 -9.20 13.39
C PRO A 130 8.24 -7.86 12.68
N VAL A 131 7.16 -7.17 13.06
CA VAL A 131 7.02 -5.75 12.72
C VAL A 131 7.87 -4.94 13.69
N VAL A 132 8.69 -4.03 13.18
CA VAL A 132 9.69 -3.27 13.94
C VAL A 132 9.60 -1.79 13.61
N ILE A 133 10.12 -0.96 14.49
CA ILE A 133 10.43 0.44 14.18
C ILE A 133 11.86 0.45 13.65
N ALA A 134 12.02 0.57 12.34
CA ALA A 134 13.33 0.75 11.72
C ALA A 134 13.80 2.19 11.97
N MET A 135 14.99 2.35 12.53
CA MET A 135 15.57 3.66 12.85
C MET A 135 17.04 3.67 12.46
N TRP A 136 17.53 4.79 11.94
CA TRP A 136 18.96 4.94 11.67
C TRP A 136 19.76 4.75 12.97
N GLN A 137 20.79 3.91 12.94
CA GLN A 137 21.50 3.49 14.14
C GLN A 137 21.99 4.67 15.01
N PRO A 138 22.56 5.76 14.46
CA PRO A 138 22.97 6.90 15.30
C PRO A 138 21.81 7.58 16.04
N MET A 139 20.62 7.61 15.42
CA MET A 139 19.41 8.15 16.04
C MET A 139 18.89 7.21 17.13
N ALA A 140 18.91 5.90 16.90
CA ALA A 140 18.55 4.92 17.92
C ALA A 140 19.49 4.95 19.13
N GLU A 141 20.80 5.10 18.89
CA GLU A 141 21.82 5.24 19.93
C GLU A 141 21.62 6.52 20.77
N ALA A 142 21.17 7.61 20.16
CA ALA A 142 20.82 8.84 20.87
C ALA A 142 19.65 8.65 21.85
N LEU A 143 18.76 7.69 21.57
CA LEU A 143 17.68 7.26 22.47
C LEU A 143 18.10 6.17 23.48
N GLY A 144 19.35 5.71 23.43
CA GLY A 144 19.91 4.72 24.37
C GLY A 144 19.96 3.28 23.85
N TRP A 145 19.59 3.03 22.59
CA TRP A 145 19.76 1.71 21.97
C TRP A 145 21.25 1.29 21.95
N PRO A 146 21.58 -0.01 22.14
CA PRO A 146 20.68 -1.14 22.40
C PRO A 146 20.40 -1.38 23.89
N ASN A 147 20.90 -0.54 24.79
CA ASN A 147 20.87 -0.82 26.24
C ASN A 147 19.55 -0.40 26.89
N GLU A 148 18.91 0.64 26.37
CA GLU A 148 17.61 1.10 26.82
C GLU A 148 16.51 0.60 25.87
N PRO A 149 15.41 0.05 26.41
CA PRO A 149 14.29 -0.39 25.59
C PRO A 149 13.52 0.83 25.04
N ILE A 150 13.42 0.92 23.72
CA ILE A 150 12.67 1.96 23.01
C ILE A 150 11.30 1.39 22.61
N GLY A 151 10.25 2.21 22.66
CA GLY A 151 8.90 1.83 22.27
C GLY A 151 8.01 3.01 21.92
N TRP A 152 6.70 2.76 21.84
CA TRP A 152 5.72 3.72 21.35
C TRP A 152 5.60 4.97 22.23
N SER A 153 5.83 4.83 23.53
CA SER A 153 5.91 6.00 24.43
C SER A 153 7.05 6.95 24.07
N ASP A 154 8.23 6.44 23.70
CA ASP A 154 9.37 7.28 23.30
C ASP A 154 9.11 7.93 21.93
N ILE A 155 8.47 7.20 21.01
CA ILE A 155 8.03 7.75 19.71
C ILE A 155 7.02 8.87 19.91
N SER A 156 6.04 8.69 20.79
CA SER A 156 5.04 9.72 21.10
C SER A 156 5.69 10.99 21.68
N GLU A 157 6.63 10.85 22.61
CA GLU A 157 7.37 11.99 23.18
C GLU A 157 8.21 12.74 22.13
N LEU A 158 8.87 12.01 21.23
CA LEU A 158 9.62 12.60 20.13
C LEU A 158 8.73 13.29 19.10
N ALA A 159 7.58 12.69 18.79
CA ALA A 159 6.62 13.16 17.79
C ALA A 159 6.09 14.57 18.09
N ILE A 160 5.95 14.92 19.38
CA ILE A 160 5.43 16.23 19.81
C ILE A 160 6.51 17.20 20.31
N SER A 161 7.79 16.83 20.20
CA SER A 161 8.90 17.64 20.70
C SER A 161 9.22 18.79 19.75
N GLU A 162 8.99 20.03 20.19
CA GLU A 162 9.42 21.25 19.47
C GLU A 162 10.95 21.35 19.34
N GLU A 163 11.71 20.69 20.23
CA GLU A 163 13.18 20.67 20.16
C GLU A 163 13.70 19.59 19.20
N GLY A 164 12.88 18.59 18.86
CA GLY A 164 13.26 17.45 18.02
C GLY A 164 14.57 16.79 18.50
N TRP A 165 15.50 16.58 17.56
CA TRP A 165 16.81 16.01 17.84
C TRP A 165 17.77 16.97 18.59
N THR A 166 17.42 18.25 18.72
CA THR A 166 18.20 19.21 19.53
C THR A 166 18.20 18.83 21.01
N ALA A 167 17.09 18.28 21.52
CA ALA A 167 16.99 17.79 22.90
C ALA A 167 18.01 16.68 23.22
N TYR A 168 18.48 15.98 22.17
CA TYR A 168 19.46 14.90 22.25
C TYR A 168 20.87 15.34 21.82
N GLY A 169 21.07 16.63 21.53
CA GLY A 169 22.36 17.18 21.14
C GLY A 169 22.71 17.07 19.65
N TYR A 170 21.73 16.76 18.79
CA TYR A 170 21.91 16.58 17.35
C TYR A 170 21.01 17.54 16.54
N PRO A 171 21.18 18.87 16.66
CA PRO A 171 20.35 19.83 15.93
C PRO A 171 20.43 19.69 14.40
N GLU A 172 21.49 19.09 13.88
CA GLU A 172 21.67 18.82 12.44
C GLU A 172 20.66 17.81 11.87
N TRP A 173 20.01 17.00 12.71
CA TRP A 173 18.97 16.07 12.26
C TRP A 173 17.58 16.72 12.22
N GLY A 174 17.41 17.91 12.78
CA GLY A 174 16.16 18.67 12.77
C GLY A 174 15.07 18.07 13.66
N GLU A 175 13.82 18.23 13.23
CA GLU A 175 12.64 17.64 13.89
C GLU A 175 12.60 16.11 13.71
N PHE A 176 11.93 15.43 14.63
CA PHE A 176 11.69 14.00 14.50
C PHE A 176 10.65 13.74 13.40
N LYS A 177 11.00 12.90 12.42
CA LYS A 177 10.12 12.53 11.31
C LYS A 177 9.80 11.05 11.38
N PHE A 178 8.54 10.73 11.65
CA PHE A 178 8.07 9.35 11.75
C PHE A 178 7.14 9.01 10.59
N GLY A 179 7.05 7.72 10.27
CA GLY A 179 6.12 7.23 9.26
C GLY A 179 5.67 5.81 9.51
N HIS A 180 4.49 5.48 9.01
CA HIS A 180 4.08 4.12 8.73
C HIS A 180 3.17 4.11 7.49
N THR A 181 2.89 2.92 6.97
CA THR A 181 1.99 2.78 5.82
C THR A 181 0.53 2.98 6.20
N HIS A 182 -0.37 3.21 5.23
CA HIS A 182 -1.78 3.46 5.50
C HIS A 182 -2.47 2.21 6.09
N PRO A 183 -3.15 2.29 7.26
CA PRO A 183 -3.71 1.12 7.94
C PRO A 183 -4.80 0.38 7.17
N ASP A 184 -5.60 1.08 6.37
CA ASP A 184 -6.64 0.46 5.53
C ASP A 184 -6.10 -0.26 4.27
N PHE A 185 -4.79 -0.21 3.98
CA PHE A 185 -4.22 -0.79 2.76
C PHE A 185 -2.99 -1.69 3.00
N SER A 186 -2.23 -1.41 4.07
CA SER A 186 -0.95 -2.09 4.32
C SER A 186 -0.86 -2.67 5.73
N ASN A 187 -0.32 -3.88 5.82
CA ASN A 187 -0.20 -4.64 7.06
C ASN A 187 0.67 -3.94 8.12
N SER A 188 1.82 -3.36 7.75
CA SER A 188 2.62 -2.60 8.72
C SER A 188 1.85 -1.40 9.30
N GLY A 189 0.90 -0.83 8.55
CA GLY A 189 0.06 0.28 9.00
C GLY A 189 -0.99 -0.16 10.00
N LEU A 190 -1.70 -1.25 9.67
CA LEU A 190 -2.67 -1.84 10.59
C LEU A 190 -2.01 -2.30 11.89
N VAL A 191 -0.88 -2.98 11.78
CA VAL A 191 -0.10 -3.42 12.95
C VAL A 191 0.41 -2.24 13.76
N ALA A 192 0.85 -1.14 13.13
CA ALA A 192 1.29 0.06 13.83
C ALA A 192 0.18 0.61 14.74
N ILE A 193 -1.02 0.83 14.21
CA ILE A 193 -2.13 1.41 14.98
C ILE A 193 -2.64 0.46 16.07
N LEU A 194 -2.59 -0.85 15.85
CA LEU A 194 -2.92 -1.84 16.88
C LEU A 194 -1.88 -1.83 18.00
N ALA A 195 -0.60 -1.75 17.66
CA ALA A 195 0.48 -1.67 18.65
C ALA A 195 0.44 -0.36 19.45
N GLN A 196 0.10 0.76 18.79
CA GLN A 196 -0.19 2.03 19.46
C GLN A 196 -1.39 1.91 20.42
N ALA A 197 -2.47 1.21 20.02
CA ALA A 197 -3.63 1.00 20.87
C ALA A 197 -3.26 0.20 22.14
N TYR A 198 -2.49 -0.87 21.99
CA TYR A 198 -1.95 -1.63 23.12
C TYR A 198 -1.06 -0.77 24.02
N ALA A 199 -0.16 0.01 23.43
CA ALA A 199 0.75 0.88 24.17
C ALA A 199 0.02 1.98 24.95
N GLY A 200 -0.92 2.68 24.31
CA GLY A 200 -1.67 3.78 24.92
C GLY A 200 -2.59 3.33 26.07
N VAL A 201 -3.12 2.12 25.99
CA VAL A 201 -3.92 1.51 27.07
C VAL A 201 -3.03 0.85 28.14
N GLY A 202 -1.78 0.52 27.80
CA GLY A 202 -0.85 -0.19 28.68
C GLY A 202 -1.17 -1.69 28.81
N LYS A 203 -1.63 -2.31 27.72
CA LYS A 203 -1.97 -3.74 27.62
C LYS A 203 -1.05 -4.47 26.65
N GLN A 204 -1.01 -5.79 26.75
CA GLN A 204 -0.37 -6.69 25.77
C GLN A 204 -1.33 -7.77 25.24
N ARG A 205 -2.47 -7.93 25.91
CA ARG A 205 -3.53 -8.91 25.65
C ARG A 205 -4.87 -8.30 26.07
N ASP A 206 -5.96 -8.91 25.61
CA ASP A 206 -7.33 -8.56 26.01
C ASP A 206 -7.64 -7.06 25.82
N LEU A 207 -7.27 -6.54 24.65
CA LEU A 207 -7.72 -5.23 24.18
C LEU A 207 -9.18 -5.35 23.77
N THR A 208 -10.02 -4.44 24.26
CA THR A 208 -11.48 -4.51 24.11
C THR A 208 -12.03 -3.24 23.47
N PRO A 209 -13.26 -3.25 22.93
CA PRO A 209 -13.88 -2.03 22.41
C PRO A 209 -14.01 -0.90 23.43
N ASP A 210 -14.21 -1.22 24.71
CA ASP A 210 -14.30 -0.22 25.79
C ASP A 210 -12.96 0.50 26.02
N ASP A 211 -11.83 -0.18 25.82
CA ASP A 211 -10.51 0.45 25.94
C ASP A 211 -10.29 1.52 24.85
N LEU A 212 -10.86 1.29 23.66
CA LEU A 212 -10.76 2.22 22.52
C LEU A 212 -11.54 3.53 22.74
N LEU A 213 -12.38 3.59 23.77
CA LEU A 213 -13.11 4.80 24.14
C LEU A 213 -12.31 5.70 25.11
N SER A 214 -11.10 5.29 25.51
CA SER A 214 -10.25 6.06 26.42
C SER A 214 -9.80 7.40 25.77
N PRO A 215 -10.04 8.54 26.43
CA PRO A 215 -9.49 9.83 25.99
C PRO A 215 -7.96 9.86 26.00
N GLU A 216 -7.33 9.15 26.95
CA GLU A 216 -5.88 9.05 27.05
C GLU A 216 -5.30 8.29 25.85
N LEU A 217 -5.94 7.20 25.42
CA LEU A 217 -5.56 6.50 24.20
C LEU A 217 -5.74 7.39 22.96
N ALA A 218 -6.87 8.09 22.85
CA ALA A 218 -7.12 8.98 21.72
C ALA A 218 -6.03 10.07 21.62
N GLN A 219 -5.65 10.67 22.76
CA GLN A 219 -4.55 11.63 22.82
C GLN A 219 -3.21 10.98 22.46
N PHE A 220 -2.92 9.77 22.95
CA PHE A 220 -1.68 9.06 22.65
C PHE A 220 -1.53 8.78 21.15
N MET A 221 -2.58 8.28 20.49
CA MET A 221 -2.57 8.06 19.05
C MET A 221 -2.45 9.39 18.30
N GLU A 222 -3.18 10.45 18.70
CA GLU A 222 -3.04 11.77 18.08
C GLU A 222 -1.59 12.29 18.15
N GLN A 223 -0.90 12.11 19.28
CA GLN A 223 0.50 12.51 19.44
C GLN A 223 1.41 11.79 18.42
N VAL A 224 1.31 10.46 18.31
CA VAL A 224 2.10 9.69 17.35
C VAL A 224 1.75 10.08 15.90
N GLU A 225 0.46 10.07 15.56
CA GLU A 225 -0.04 10.33 14.21
C GLU A 225 0.22 11.77 13.75
N SER A 226 0.34 12.73 14.67
CA SER A 226 0.65 14.14 14.35
C SER A 226 2.03 14.34 13.73
N SER A 227 2.97 13.42 13.96
CA SER A 227 4.31 13.47 13.34
C SER A 227 4.38 12.84 11.96
N ILE A 228 3.30 12.20 11.49
CA ILE A 228 3.29 11.51 10.22
C ILE A 228 3.14 12.53 9.09
N ILE A 229 4.15 12.54 8.22
CA ILE A 229 4.24 13.46 7.09
C ILE A 229 3.52 12.96 5.83
N HIS A 230 3.28 11.64 5.73
CA HIS A 230 2.44 10.96 4.74
C HIS A 230 2.42 9.45 5.05
N TYR A 231 1.45 8.74 4.49
CA TYR A 231 1.40 7.29 4.57
C TYR A 231 1.97 6.63 3.30
N GLY A 232 2.58 5.45 3.46
CA GLY A 232 2.99 4.59 2.35
C GLY A 232 1.89 3.61 1.95
N SER A 233 1.81 3.27 0.66
CA SER A 233 0.83 2.31 0.12
C SER A 233 1.18 0.85 0.42
N SER A 234 2.47 0.53 0.48
CA SER A 234 2.97 -0.80 0.82
C SER A 234 4.25 -0.70 1.64
N THR A 235 4.48 -1.68 2.51
CA THR A 235 5.64 -1.68 3.43
C THR A 235 6.97 -1.70 2.67
N GLY A 236 7.09 -2.52 1.62
CA GLY A 236 8.31 -2.63 0.81
C GLY A 236 8.65 -1.31 0.10
N PHE A 237 7.67 -0.71 -0.57
CA PHE A 237 7.88 0.57 -1.25
C PHE A 237 8.23 1.70 -0.28
N PHE A 238 7.58 1.73 0.89
CA PHE A 238 7.85 2.72 1.90
C PHE A 238 9.26 2.57 2.50
N ALA A 239 9.70 1.33 2.74
CA ALA A 239 11.07 1.03 3.18
C ALA A 239 12.11 1.44 2.13
N ASP A 240 11.91 1.08 0.85
CA ASP A 240 12.81 1.50 -0.23
C ASP A 240 12.88 3.03 -0.34
N THR A 241 11.77 3.73 -0.15
CA THR A 241 11.73 5.20 -0.15
C THR A 241 12.58 5.77 0.99
N MET A 242 12.40 5.27 2.22
CA MET A 242 13.23 5.68 3.36
C MET A 242 14.71 5.44 3.10
N PHE A 243 15.08 4.26 2.62
CA PHE A 243 16.48 3.89 2.44
C PHE A 243 17.14 4.62 1.28
N ASN A 244 16.41 4.89 0.19
CA ASN A 244 16.95 5.64 -0.93
C ASN A 244 17.15 7.12 -0.58
N ARG A 245 16.22 7.71 0.19
CA ARG A 245 16.28 9.14 0.57
C ARG A 245 17.15 9.42 1.79
N GLY A 246 17.37 8.42 2.63
CA GLY A 246 18.27 8.53 3.79
C GLY A 246 17.66 9.28 4.98
N PRO A 247 18.48 9.63 5.98
CA PRO A 247 18.02 10.11 7.29
C PRO A 247 17.39 11.51 7.31
N SER A 248 17.54 12.30 6.24
CA SER A 248 16.86 13.60 6.14
C SER A 248 15.36 13.46 5.86
N TYR A 249 14.93 12.32 5.30
CA TYR A 249 13.54 12.07 4.90
C TYR A 249 12.71 11.54 6.07
N LEU A 250 13.13 10.44 6.70
CA LEU A 250 12.49 9.89 7.90
C LEU A 250 13.56 9.53 8.94
N SER A 251 13.29 9.87 10.19
CA SER A 251 14.10 9.44 11.34
C SER A 251 13.85 7.97 11.67
N ALA A 252 12.58 7.55 11.62
CA ALA A 252 12.16 6.17 11.86
C ALA A 252 10.86 5.82 11.12
N THR A 253 10.64 4.52 10.89
CA THR A 253 9.41 4.03 10.26
C THR A 253 9.03 2.62 10.71
N VAL A 254 7.74 2.28 10.67
CA VAL A 254 7.27 0.93 10.92
C VAL A 254 7.41 0.07 9.66
N MET A 255 8.13 -1.05 9.76
CA MET A 255 8.29 -2.00 8.67
C MET A 255 8.55 -3.44 9.18
N TYR A 256 8.79 -4.37 8.26
CA TYR A 256 9.16 -5.74 8.60
C TYR A 256 10.66 -5.87 8.90
N GLU A 257 11.04 -6.70 9.85
CA GLU A 257 12.44 -6.99 10.19
C GLU A 257 13.26 -7.42 8.97
N ASN A 258 12.71 -8.28 8.12
CA ASN A 258 13.41 -8.76 6.92
C ASN A 258 13.79 -7.63 5.94
N LEU A 259 13.09 -6.49 5.96
CA LEU A 259 13.44 -5.32 5.14
C LEU A 259 14.64 -4.56 5.72
N VAL A 260 14.78 -4.51 7.05
CA VAL A 260 16.00 -4.01 7.71
C VAL A 260 17.19 -4.88 7.33
N VAL A 261 17.01 -6.21 7.41
CA VAL A 261 18.04 -7.19 7.02
C VAL A 261 18.45 -7.03 5.55
N ALA A 262 17.48 -6.87 4.65
CA ALA A 262 17.74 -6.65 3.22
C ALA A 262 18.54 -5.36 2.99
N GLN A 263 18.20 -4.27 3.68
CA GLN A 263 18.92 -3.00 3.58
C GLN A 263 20.35 -3.11 4.14
N GLU A 264 20.53 -3.71 5.31
CA GLU A 264 21.87 -3.89 5.88
C GLU A 264 22.72 -4.86 5.05
N THR A 265 22.11 -5.86 4.42
CA THR A 265 22.80 -6.70 3.42
C THR A 265 23.30 -5.86 2.25
N LYS A 266 22.49 -4.95 1.70
CA LYS A 266 22.92 -4.00 0.65
C LYS A 266 24.08 -3.13 1.15
N ARG A 267 24.03 -2.63 2.39
CA ARG A 267 25.10 -1.80 2.97
C ARG A 267 26.41 -2.58 3.16
N LEU A 268 26.35 -3.75 3.77
CA LEU A 268 27.52 -4.60 4.06
C LEU A 268 28.21 -5.13 2.80
N THR A 269 27.44 -5.35 1.72
CA THR A 269 27.97 -5.76 0.41
C THR A 269 28.44 -4.59 -0.46
N GLY A 270 28.26 -3.35 0.00
CA GLY A 270 28.63 -2.12 -0.72
C GLY A 270 27.66 -1.70 -1.83
N ALA A 271 26.47 -2.32 -1.89
CA ALA A 271 25.38 -1.94 -2.79
C ALA A 271 24.57 -0.72 -2.30
N SER A 272 24.69 -0.36 -1.02
CA SER A 272 24.14 0.88 -0.44
C SER A 272 25.22 1.66 0.30
N ALA A 273 25.21 2.99 0.17
CA ALA A 273 26.11 3.90 0.86
C ALA A 273 25.46 4.59 2.08
N GLN A 274 24.24 4.19 2.44
CA GLN A 274 23.53 4.76 3.59
C GLN A 274 24.22 4.41 4.91
N ILE A 275 23.94 5.22 5.93
CA ILE A 275 24.29 4.90 7.32
C ILE A 275 23.52 3.65 7.79
N PRO A 276 24.03 2.91 8.78
CA PRO A 276 23.36 1.70 9.27
C PRO A 276 21.96 2.00 9.82
N VAL A 277 21.05 1.04 9.64
CA VAL A 277 19.70 1.01 10.22
C VAL A 277 19.56 -0.18 11.16
N VAL A 278 18.78 -0.01 12.23
CA VAL A 278 18.51 -1.06 13.22
C VAL A 278 17.01 -1.28 13.39
N ALA A 279 16.64 -2.51 13.74
CA ALA A 279 15.30 -2.89 14.14
C ALA A 279 15.09 -2.62 15.64
N ILE A 280 14.18 -1.69 15.95
CA ILE A 280 13.68 -1.49 17.31
C ILE A 280 12.43 -2.33 17.50
N TYR A 281 12.45 -3.19 18.52
CA TYR A 281 11.30 -3.98 18.95
C TYR A 281 10.64 -3.24 20.11
N PRO A 282 9.44 -2.64 19.91
CA PRO A 282 8.83 -1.77 20.91
C PRO A 282 8.71 -2.46 22.27
N LYS A 283 9.09 -1.75 23.33
CA LYS A 283 9.06 -2.27 24.71
C LYS A 283 7.66 -2.68 25.18
N GLU A 284 6.62 -2.07 24.61
CA GLU A 284 5.21 -2.43 24.86
C GLU A 284 4.82 -3.75 24.16
N GLY A 285 5.51 -4.13 23.08
CA GLY A 285 5.31 -5.35 22.30
C GLY A 285 5.12 -5.10 20.80
N THR A 286 5.16 -6.18 20.01
CA THR A 286 4.90 -6.12 18.57
C THR A 286 4.14 -7.35 18.06
N PHE A 287 3.78 -7.36 16.78
CA PHE A 287 3.13 -8.48 16.10
C PHE A 287 4.09 -9.16 15.13
N TRP A 288 3.75 -10.40 14.79
CA TRP A 288 4.35 -11.12 13.68
C TRP A 288 3.63 -10.81 12.37
N THR A 289 4.40 -10.57 11.32
CA THR A 289 4.01 -10.89 9.94
C THR A 289 4.32 -12.37 9.72
N ASN A 290 3.35 -13.21 10.08
CA ASN A 290 3.50 -14.68 10.16
C ASN A 290 3.02 -15.45 8.92
N ASN A 291 2.48 -14.74 7.93
CA ASN A 291 2.17 -15.29 6.62
C ASN A 291 1.35 -16.61 6.66
N PRO A 292 0.16 -16.62 7.28
CA PRO A 292 -0.62 -17.85 7.40
C PRO A 292 -1.01 -18.40 6.02
N TYR A 293 -1.07 -19.73 5.88
CA TYR A 293 -1.52 -20.41 4.66
C TYR A 293 -2.97 -20.90 4.82
N VAL A 294 -3.93 -20.08 4.37
CA VAL A 294 -5.36 -20.34 4.58
C VAL A 294 -5.93 -21.10 3.38
N ILE A 295 -6.09 -22.41 3.53
CA ILE A 295 -6.90 -23.21 2.59
C ILE A 295 -8.37 -22.87 2.81
N LEU A 296 -9.04 -22.29 1.81
CA LEU A 296 -10.41 -21.80 1.97
C LEU A 296 -11.40 -22.95 2.09
N ASN A 297 -12.33 -22.83 3.05
CA ASN A 297 -13.45 -23.74 3.22
C ASN A 297 -14.65 -23.33 2.34
N ALA A 298 -14.40 -23.19 1.04
CA ALA A 298 -15.40 -22.74 0.10
C ALA A 298 -16.05 -23.88 -0.69
N LEU A 299 -17.28 -23.67 -1.17
CA LEU A 299 -17.94 -24.61 -2.06
C LEU A 299 -17.23 -24.77 -3.41
N TRP A 300 -16.49 -23.75 -3.85
CA TRP A 300 -15.71 -23.79 -5.09
C TRP A 300 -14.36 -24.50 -4.93
N VAL A 301 -13.93 -24.80 -3.70
CA VAL A 301 -12.67 -25.52 -3.44
C VAL A 301 -12.95 -27.00 -3.24
N SER A 302 -12.63 -27.79 -4.25
CA SER A 302 -12.83 -29.26 -4.21
C SER A 302 -11.88 -29.95 -3.22
N ASP A 303 -12.24 -31.16 -2.76
CA ASP A 303 -11.38 -31.95 -1.87
C ASP A 303 -10.01 -32.25 -2.49
N THR A 304 -9.95 -32.48 -3.81
CA THR A 304 -8.69 -32.69 -4.52
C THR A 304 -7.83 -31.42 -4.56
N GLN A 305 -8.43 -30.23 -4.63
CA GLN A 305 -7.69 -28.97 -4.52
C GLN A 305 -7.19 -28.73 -3.10
N LYS A 306 -7.97 -29.09 -2.07
CA LYS A 306 -7.52 -29.03 -0.67
C LYS A 306 -6.32 -29.95 -0.45
N GLU A 307 -6.41 -31.20 -0.90
CA GLU A 307 -5.29 -32.15 -0.86
C GLU A 307 -4.03 -31.61 -1.57
N ALA A 308 -4.20 -31.07 -2.79
CA ALA A 308 -3.11 -30.47 -3.54
C ALA A 308 -2.51 -29.24 -2.84
N ALA A 309 -3.35 -28.39 -2.23
CA ALA A 309 -2.91 -27.24 -1.46
C ALA A 309 -2.14 -27.64 -0.19
N GLU A 310 -2.55 -28.71 0.49
CA GLU A 310 -1.84 -29.28 1.64
C GLU A 310 -0.49 -29.89 1.25
N ALA A 311 -0.41 -30.53 0.08
CA ALA A 311 0.85 -31.06 -0.44
C ALA A 311 1.85 -29.94 -0.77
N PHE A 312 1.38 -28.80 -1.29
CA PHE A 312 2.22 -27.63 -1.53
C PHE A 312 2.61 -26.91 -0.22
N GLU A 313 1.69 -26.78 0.73
CA GLU A 313 1.96 -26.28 2.09
C GLU A 313 3.11 -27.04 2.75
N ALA A 314 3.05 -28.38 2.72
CA ALA A 314 4.09 -29.23 3.29
C ALA A 314 5.45 -29.00 2.61
N PHE A 315 5.47 -28.83 1.29
CA PHE A 315 6.70 -28.50 0.54
C PHE A 315 7.28 -27.13 0.93
N LEU A 316 6.44 -26.12 1.17
CA LEU A 316 6.91 -24.79 1.60
C LEU A 316 7.52 -24.82 3.02
N LEU A 317 7.03 -25.73 3.87
CA LEU A 317 7.50 -25.92 5.24
C LEU A 317 8.72 -26.84 5.34
N ASP A 318 9.11 -27.51 4.25
CA ASP A 318 10.32 -28.32 4.23
C ASP A 318 11.58 -27.47 4.45
N ARG A 319 12.55 -28.07 5.14
CA ARG A 319 13.76 -27.37 5.62
C ARG A 319 14.52 -26.61 4.51
N PRO A 320 14.75 -27.14 3.29
CA PRO A 320 15.43 -26.39 2.24
C PRO A 320 14.72 -25.09 1.86
N GLN A 321 13.39 -25.07 1.85
CA GLN A 321 12.56 -23.92 1.54
C GLN A 321 12.62 -22.88 2.66
N GLN A 322 12.61 -23.34 3.91
CA GLN A 322 12.78 -22.50 5.09
C GLN A 322 14.20 -21.90 5.20
N GLU A 323 15.25 -22.65 4.86
CA GLU A 323 16.63 -22.12 4.79
C GLU A 323 16.79 -21.05 3.70
N ARG A 324 16.05 -21.16 2.58
CA ARG A 324 15.97 -20.10 1.57
C ARG A 324 15.24 -18.85 2.07
N ALA A 325 14.23 -19.01 2.92
CA ALA A 325 13.56 -17.88 3.56
C ALA A 325 14.51 -17.10 4.49
N ILE A 326 15.34 -17.82 5.25
CA ILE A 326 16.38 -17.22 6.12
C ILE A 326 17.34 -16.35 5.32
N ALA A 327 17.76 -16.79 4.14
CA ALA A 327 18.63 -16.02 3.27
C ALA A 327 18.02 -14.67 2.81
N LEU A 328 16.69 -14.53 2.89
CA LEU A 328 15.93 -13.31 2.59
C LEU A 328 15.55 -12.53 3.87
N GLY A 329 16.09 -12.91 5.03
CA GLY A 329 15.80 -12.26 6.31
C GLY A 329 14.49 -12.67 6.97
N PHE A 330 13.80 -13.71 6.47
CA PHE A 330 12.65 -14.27 7.18
C PHE A 330 13.10 -15.26 8.25
N ARG A 331 12.41 -15.27 9.38
CA ARG A 331 12.54 -16.32 10.38
C ARG A 331 11.72 -17.54 9.94
N PRO A 332 12.23 -18.77 10.15
CA PRO A 332 11.54 -19.99 9.75
C PRO A 332 10.31 -20.24 10.64
N ALA A 333 9.29 -20.87 10.08
CA ALA A 333 8.13 -21.33 10.84
C ALA A 333 8.47 -22.45 11.84
N ASP A 334 9.48 -23.27 11.52
CA ASP A 334 10.04 -24.26 12.44
C ASP A 334 11.14 -23.63 13.32
N PRO A 335 10.91 -23.40 14.63
CA PRO A 335 11.89 -22.80 15.52
C PRO A 335 13.10 -23.71 15.79
N SER A 336 13.08 -24.98 15.36
CA SER A 336 14.23 -25.89 15.46
C SER A 336 15.32 -25.59 14.44
N ILE A 337 14.99 -24.84 13.37
CA ILE A 337 15.96 -24.39 12.38
C ILE A 337 16.76 -23.22 13.00
N PRO A 338 18.09 -23.35 13.14
CA PRO A 338 18.89 -22.32 13.80
C PRO A 338 18.93 -21.05 12.97
N LEU A 339 18.76 -19.91 13.64
CA LEU A 339 19.01 -18.61 13.03
C LEU A 339 20.51 -18.38 12.85
N GLY A 340 20.87 -17.71 11.77
CA GLY A 340 22.21 -17.26 11.46
C GLY A 340 22.14 -16.11 10.47
N SER A 341 23.29 -15.66 9.99
CA SER A 341 23.36 -14.60 9.00
C SER A 341 22.42 -14.86 7.81
N PRO A 342 21.60 -13.87 7.39
CA PRO A 342 21.66 -12.45 7.77
C PRO A 342 20.76 -12.05 8.97
N LEU A 343 20.23 -12.99 9.74
CA LEU A 343 19.50 -12.71 10.99
C LEU A 343 20.48 -12.63 12.17
N ASP A 344 21.18 -11.51 12.27
CA ASP A 344 22.16 -11.24 13.33
C ASP A 344 22.32 -9.72 13.58
N THR A 345 23.08 -9.39 14.63
CA THR A 345 23.31 -8.00 15.05
C THR A 345 24.12 -7.18 14.04
N ASP A 346 24.91 -7.82 13.17
CA ASP A 346 25.66 -7.11 12.13
C ASP A 346 24.71 -6.58 11.03
N HIS A 347 23.53 -7.20 10.89
CA HIS A 347 22.43 -6.79 10.01
C HIS A 347 21.36 -5.96 10.74
N GLY A 348 21.68 -5.42 11.92
CA GLY A 348 20.80 -4.51 12.66
C GLY A 348 19.61 -5.17 13.34
N VAL A 349 19.58 -6.49 13.49
CA VAL A 349 18.47 -7.25 14.11
C VAL A 349 18.93 -8.08 15.31
N ASP A 350 18.04 -8.35 16.26
CA ASP A 350 18.32 -9.23 17.40
C ASP A 350 17.59 -10.57 17.23
N PRO A 351 18.32 -11.68 17.03
CA PRO A 351 17.72 -13.01 16.89
C PRO A 351 16.88 -13.45 18.09
N ASN A 352 17.09 -12.86 19.27
CA ASN A 352 16.34 -13.17 20.47
C ASN A 352 15.03 -12.37 20.58
N GLN A 353 14.81 -11.35 19.76
CA GLN A 353 13.58 -10.56 19.77
C GLN A 353 12.52 -11.13 18.79
N PRO A 354 11.24 -10.73 18.88
CA PRO A 354 10.63 -9.97 19.96
C PRO A 354 10.45 -10.83 21.23
N GLN A 355 10.70 -10.24 22.39
CA GLN A 355 10.41 -10.86 23.69
C GLN A 355 8.94 -10.73 24.11
N THR A 356 8.24 -9.73 23.57
CA THR A 356 6.83 -9.45 23.84
C THR A 356 6.05 -9.45 22.53
N VAL A 357 5.14 -10.41 22.38
CA VAL A 357 4.24 -10.53 21.24
C VAL A 357 2.83 -10.13 21.67
N LEU A 358 2.25 -9.16 20.97
CA LEU A 358 0.89 -8.68 21.22
C LEU A 358 -0.15 -9.69 20.72
N GLU A 359 -1.26 -9.80 21.44
CA GLU A 359 -2.38 -10.65 21.05
C GLU A 359 -3.13 -10.05 19.86
N VAL A 360 -3.41 -10.86 18.84
CA VAL A 360 -4.29 -10.46 17.73
C VAL A 360 -5.70 -10.23 18.30
N PRO A 361 -6.23 -9.00 18.23
CA PRO A 361 -7.53 -8.69 18.83
C PRO A 361 -8.69 -9.13 17.93
N GLU A 362 -9.90 -9.13 18.49
CA GLU A 362 -11.13 -9.46 17.76
C GLU A 362 -11.49 -8.41 16.69
N ALA A 363 -12.38 -8.77 15.77
CA ALA A 363 -12.72 -7.95 14.60
C ALA A 363 -13.23 -6.54 14.96
N ASP A 364 -14.07 -6.42 15.98
CA ASP A 364 -14.64 -5.15 16.44
C ASP A 364 -13.59 -4.20 17.03
N VAL A 365 -12.56 -4.74 17.68
CA VAL A 365 -11.42 -3.99 18.19
C VAL A 365 -10.53 -3.51 17.04
N ILE A 366 -10.30 -4.35 16.02
CA ILE A 366 -9.52 -3.97 14.84
C ILE A 366 -10.20 -2.81 14.10
N GLU A 367 -11.50 -2.94 13.82
CA GLU A 367 -12.29 -1.90 13.14
C GLU A 367 -12.38 -0.63 13.99
N GLY A 368 -12.53 -0.77 15.31
CA GLY A 368 -12.52 0.34 16.26
C GLY A 368 -11.19 1.09 16.29
N ALA A 369 -10.06 0.37 16.24
CA ALA A 369 -8.73 0.98 16.20
C ALA A 369 -8.51 1.75 14.88
N GLN A 370 -8.95 1.20 13.75
CA GLN A 370 -8.94 1.93 12.46
C GLN A 370 -9.84 3.16 12.50
N TYR A 371 -11.00 3.08 13.14
CA TYR A 371 -11.88 4.24 13.33
C TYR A 371 -11.20 5.32 14.18
N LEU A 372 -10.58 4.93 15.31
CA LEU A 372 -9.86 5.84 16.19
C LEU A 372 -8.67 6.48 15.47
N TRP A 373 -7.90 5.70 14.71
CA TRP A 373 -6.83 6.20 13.86
C TRP A 373 -7.33 7.27 12.87
N ARG A 374 -8.46 7.03 12.18
CA ARG A 374 -9.08 8.06 11.30
C ARG A 374 -9.48 9.33 12.05
N GLN A 375 -9.73 9.25 13.35
CA GLN A 375 -9.97 10.42 14.21
C GLN A 375 -8.67 11.03 14.75
N ALA A 376 -7.56 10.31 14.78
CA ALA A 376 -6.27 10.77 15.31
C ALA A 376 -5.33 11.34 14.23
N LYS A 377 -5.44 10.86 12.98
CA LYS A 377 -4.59 11.31 11.89
C LYS A 377 -4.72 12.80 11.61
N ARG A 378 -3.64 13.39 11.09
CA ARG A 378 -3.64 14.78 10.62
C ARG A 378 -4.74 14.96 9.57
N PRO A 379 -5.60 15.97 9.70
CA PRO A 379 -6.55 16.29 8.65
C PRO A 379 -5.83 16.76 7.39
N VAL A 380 -6.56 16.73 6.29
CA VAL A 380 -6.02 17.03 4.97
C VAL A 380 -6.65 18.30 4.45
N ASP A 381 -5.84 19.22 3.93
CA ASP A 381 -6.31 20.29 3.06
C ASP A 381 -5.93 19.97 1.62
N VAL A 382 -6.94 19.64 0.82
CA VAL A 382 -6.74 19.26 -0.58
C VAL A 382 -7.43 20.22 -1.52
N THR A 383 -6.67 20.73 -2.50
CA THR A 383 -7.19 21.52 -3.60
C THR A 383 -7.22 20.67 -4.87
N LEU A 384 -8.44 20.33 -5.32
CA LEU A 384 -8.68 19.61 -6.56
C LEU A 384 -8.74 20.60 -7.72
N VAL A 385 -7.76 20.54 -8.62
CA VAL A 385 -7.63 21.40 -9.80
C VAL A 385 -8.05 20.60 -11.03
N VAL A 386 -9.21 20.92 -11.57
CA VAL A 386 -9.91 20.08 -12.56
C VAL A 386 -9.96 20.79 -13.90
N ASP A 387 -9.40 20.14 -14.91
CA ASP A 387 -9.46 20.59 -16.30
C ASP A 387 -10.89 20.47 -16.84
N THR A 388 -11.41 21.58 -17.34
CA THR A 388 -12.73 21.70 -17.96
C THR A 388 -12.65 22.22 -19.38
N SER A 389 -11.48 22.16 -20.01
CA SER A 389 -11.27 22.58 -21.40
C SER A 389 -12.03 21.69 -22.39
N GLY A 390 -12.17 22.15 -23.64
CA GLY A 390 -12.91 21.41 -24.67
C GLY A 390 -12.38 19.99 -24.95
N SER A 391 -11.11 19.69 -24.67
CA SER A 391 -10.50 18.36 -24.83
C SER A 391 -11.01 17.33 -23.81
N MET A 392 -11.68 17.80 -22.75
CA MET A 392 -12.32 17.00 -21.70
C MET A 392 -13.76 16.61 -22.03
N SER A 393 -14.30 17.05 -23.18
CA SER A 393 -15.68 16.74 -23.59
C SER A 393 -15.99 15.24 -23.71
N GLY A 394 -17.28 14.91 -23.61
CA GLY A 394 -17.77 13.54 -23.76
C GLY A 394 -17.57 12.68 -22.51
N ASP A 395 -17.07 11.46 -22.69
CA ASP A 395 -16.93 10.52 -21.58
C ASP A 395 -15.90 10.97 -20.54
N LYS A 396 -14.88 11.74 -20.96
CA LYS A 396 -13.82 12.21 -20.07
C LYS A 396 -14.37 13.05 -18.91
N ILE A 397 -15.15 14.10 -19.18
CA ILE A 397 -15.71 14.95 -18.12
C ILE A 397 -16.73 14.19 -17.26
N ASN A 398 -17.49 13.26 -17.83
CA ASN A 398 -18.44 12.45 -17.06
C ASN A 398 -17.71 11.56 -16.05
N THR A 399 -16.65 10.89 -16.49
CA THR A 399 -15.82 10.09 -15.58
C THR A 399 -15.10 10.97 -14.56
N ALA A 400 -14.48 12.08 -14.98
CA ALA A 400 -13.81 12.98 -14.04
C ALA A 400 -14.76 13.45 -12.92
N ARG A 401 -16.03 13.76 -13.23
CA ARG A 401 -17.05 14.08 -12.21
C ARG A 401 -17.33 12.92 -11.27
N ASN A 402 -17.54 11.72 -11.79
CA ASN A 402 -17.84 10.54 -10.96
C ASN A 402 -16.67 10.25 -10.00
N SER A 403 -15.44 10.26 -10.51
CA SER A 403 -14.27 9.92 -9.71
C SER A 403 -13.90 11.00 -8.71
N LEU A 404 -14.15 12.29 -9.03
CA LEU A 404 -14.07 13.35 -8.03
C LEU A 404 -15.07 13.14 -6.89
N VAL A 405 -16.29 12.67 -7.19
CA VAL A 405 -17.29 12.34 -6.16
C VAL A 405 -16.81 11.18 -5.29
N GLU A 406 -16.21 10.15 -5.89
CA GLU A 406 -15.64 9.02 -5.16
C GLU A 406 -14.47 9.43 -4.26
N PHE A 407 -13.52 10.21 -4.79
CA PHE A 407 -12.42 10.76 -4.01
C PHE A 407 -12.92 11.60 -2.83
N ILE A 408 -13.87 12.51 -3.07
CA ILE A 408 -14.49 13.30 -2.00
C ILE A 408 -15.05 12.36 -0.93
N ASN A 409 -15.74 11.28 -1.29
CA ASN A 409 -16.34 10.34 -0.35
C ASN A 409 -15.33 9.52 0.47
N GLN A 410 -14.08 9.37 0.01
CA GLN A 410 -13.01 8.71 0.76
C GLN A 410 -12.41 9.61 1.85
N LEU A 411 -12.49 10.93 1.70
CA LEU A 411 -11.95 11.89 2.66
C LEU A 411 -12.77 11.95 3.96
N SER A 412 -12.09 12.23 5.07
CA SER A 412 -12.67 12.37 6.40
C SER A 412 -13.56 13.62 6.51
N ASN A 413 -14.41 13.69 7.54
CA ASN A 413 -15.21 14.89 7.79
C ASN A 413 -14.39 16.08 8.30
N ARG A 414 -13.16 15.84 8.78
CA ARG A 414 -12.22 16.87 9.25
C ARG A 414 -11.42 17.48 8.10
N ASP A 415 -11.30 16.76 6.99
CA ASP A 415 -10.55 17.21 5.81
C ASP A 415 -11.27 18.40 5.17
N ARG A 416 -10.48 19.34 4.65
CA ARG A 416 -10.97 20.50 3.93
C ARG A 416 -10.69 20.35 2.45
N VAL A 417 -11.71 20.56 1.64
CA VAL A 417 -11.60 20.43 0.18
C VAL A 417 -11.87 21.77 -0.48
N GLN A 418 -10.99 22.15 -1.38
CA GLN A 418 -11.19 23.20 -2.37
C GLN A 418 -11.33 22.56 -3.75
N ILE A 419 -12.22 23.09 -4.59
CA ILE A 419 -12.31 22.68 -6.00
C ILE A 419 -12.13 23.91 -6.88
N VAL A 420 -11.10 23.85 -7.72
CA VAL A 420 -10.75 24.84 -8.73
C VAL A 420 -10.98 24.22 -10.09
N LEU A 421 -11.77 24.87 -10.93
CA LEU A 421 -11.97 24.49 -12.32
C LEU A 421 -11.13 25.41 -13.18
N PHE A 422 -10.49 24.88 -14.21
CA PHE A 422 -9.77 25.70 -15.16
C PHE A 422 -10.08 25.34 -16.61
N ASN A 423 -10.02 26.37 -17.44
CA ASN A 423 -10.03 26.32 -18.90
C ASN A 423 -9.20 27.51 -19.41
N SER A 424 -9.74 28.40 -20.25
CA SER A 424 -9.15 29.72 -20.52
C SER A 424 -9.12 30.66 -19.30
N GLN A 425 -9.82 30.30 -18.22
CA GLN A 425 -9.87 31.03 -16.95
C GLN A 425 -9.80 30.06 -15.78
N VAL A 426 -9.31 30.53 -14.64
CA VAL A 426 -9.33 29.81 -13.36
C VAL A 426 -10.55 30.25 -12.57
N SER A 427 -11.32 29.30 -12.04
CA SER A 427 -12.53 29.59 -11.26
C SER A 427 -12.67 28.66 -10.06
N VAL A 428 -12.98 29.23 -8.89
CA VAL A 428 -13.19 28.46 -7.66
C VAL A 428 -14.65 27.98 -7.61
N LEU A 429 -14.87 26.67 -7.78
CA LEU A 429 -16.20 26.06 -7.67
C LEU A 429 -16.67 25.97 -6.21
N SER A 430 -15.71 25.67 -5.32
CA SER A 430 -15.91 25.66 -3.87
C SER A 430 -14.63 26.11 -3.18
N PRO A 431 -14.68 27.08 -2.24
CA PRO A 431 -13.53 27.43 -1.42
C PRO A 431 -13.12 26.28 -0.50
N LEU A 432 -11.91 26.36 0.07
CA LEU A 432 -11.40 25.39 1.02
C LEU A 432 -12.32 25.31 2.25
N THR A 433 -13.05 24.21 2.38
CA THR A 433 -14.07 24.04 3.42
C THR A 433 -14.06 22.65 4.03
N PRO A 434 -14.25 22.50 5.36
CA PRO A 434 -14.40 21.19 5.98
C PRO A 434 -15.53 20.39 5.36
N LEU A 435 -15.29 19.11 5.08
CA LEU A 435 -16.24 18.28 4.36
C LEU A 435 -17.51 18.00 5.14
N ALA A 436 -17.44 17.78 6.45
CA ALA A 436 -18.55 17.46 7.37
C ALA A 436 -19.98 17.59 6.78
N ASP A 437 -20.68 18.70 7.04
CA ASP A 437 -22.03 18.96 6.53
C ASP A 437 -22.04 19.49 5.08
N LYS A 438 -20.87 19.66 4.46
CA LYS A 438 -20.68 20.23 3.12
C LYS A 438 -20.53 19.20 2.01
N ARG A 439 -20.30 17.93 2.35
CA ARG A 439 -20.05 16.84 1.42
C ARG A 439 -21.12 16.73 0.34
N GLU A 440 -22.39 16.65 0.72
CA GLU A 440 -23.49 16.55 -0.24
C GLU A 440 -23.62 17.80 -1.14
N GLU A 441 -23.31 18.99 -0.60
CA GLU A 441 -23.30 20.22 -1.38
C GLU A 441 -22.19 20.18 -2.43
N LEU A 442 -20.99 19.76 -2.03
CA LEU A 442 -19.83 19.66 -2.89
C LEU A 442 -20.04 18.63 -4.00
N VAL A 443 -20.55 17.44 -3.67
CA VAL A 443 -20.91 16.40 -4.64
C VAL A 443 -21.89 16.91 -5.69
N ARG A 444 -22.94 17.64 -5.27
CA ARG A 444 -23.90 18.25 -6.22
C ARG A 444 -23.26 19.28 -7.15
N ARG A 445 -22.32 20.10 -6.64
CA ARG A 445 -21.59 21.08 -7.44
C ARG A 445 -20.71 20.39 -8.49
N VAL A 446 -20.01 19.33 -8.11
CA VAL A 446 -19.17 18.52 -9.02
C VAL A 446 -20.00 17.90 -10.14
N SER A 447 -21.17 17.33 -9.83
CA SER A 447 -22.04 16.77 -10.87
C SER A 447 -22.49 17.79 -11.93
N GLY A 448 -22.47 19.08 -11.59
CA GLY A 448 -22.86 20.19 -12.45
C GLY A 448 -21.79 20.75 -13.37
N ILE A 449 -20.57 20.20 -13.40
CA ILE A 449 -19.39 20.90 -13.94
C ILE A 449 -19.55 21.53 -15.34
N ILE A 450 -19.62 20.85 -16.47
CA ILE A 450 -19.60 21.43 -17.85
C ILE A 450 -18.23 21.94 -18.31
N GLU A 451 -17.83 21.45 -19.47
CA GLU A 451 -16.63 21.82 -20.20
C GLU A 451 -16.83 23.01 -21.15
N ASP A 452 -15.83 23.87 -21.26
CA ASP A 452 -15.77 25.00 -22.20
C ASP A 452 -14.33 25.55 -22.31
N GLY A 453 -13.98 26.22 -23.41
CA GLY A 453 -12.75 27.02 -23.53
C GLY A 453 -11.43 26.27 -23.81
N ASP A 454 -10.33 27.02 -23.73
CA ASP A 454 -8.92 26.59 -23.89
C ASP A 454 -8.35 26.05 -22.55
N THR A 455 -7.01 25.93 -22.40
CA THR A 455 -6.38 25.28 -21.23
C THR A 455 -5.26 26.13 -20.62
N SER A 456 -5.45 26.66 -19.40
CA SER A 456 -4.49 27.45 -18.60
C SER A 456 -3.96 26.64 -17.40
N LEU A 457 -3.31 25.51 -17.66
CA LEU A 457 -2.86 24.52 -16.67
C LEU A 457 -1.84 25.10 -15.67
N TYR A 458 -0.81 25.78 -16.14
CA TYR A 458 0.26 26.28 -15.26
C TYR A 458 -0.21 27.40 -14.33
N ASP A 459 -0.99 28.36 -14.86
CA ASP A 459 -1.54 29.44 -14.03
C ASP A 459 -2.57 28.89 -13.02
N ALA A 460 -3.37 27.88 -13.39
CA ALA A 460 -4.30 27.22 -12.47
C ALA A 460 -3.58 26.50 -11.32
N ALA A 461 -2.51 25.76 -11.63
CA ALA A 461 -1.72 25.06 -10.61
C ALA A 461 -1.05 26.05 -9.64
N LEU A 462 -0.48 27.15 -10.15
CA LEU A 462 0.11 28.20 -9.33
C LEU A 462 -0.93 28.90 -8.43
N GLU A 463 -2.09 29.27 -8.98
CA GLU A 463 -3.15 29.92 -8.22
C GLU A 463 -3.69 29.00 -7.11
N ALA A 464 -3.90 27.72 -7.42
CA ALA A 464 -4.30 26.72 -6.42
C ALA A 464 -3.26 26.55 -5.32
N TYR A 465 -1.97 26.49 -5.68
CA TYR A 465 -0.87 26.41 -4.72
C TYR A 465 -0.84 27.62 -3.79
N GLN A 466 -0.89 28.84 -4.33
CA GLN A 466 -0.85 30.09 -3.55
C GLN A 466 -2.07 30.24 -2.64
N GLN A 467 -3.25 29.82 -3.09
CA GLN A 467 -4.47 29.80 -2.27
C GLN A 467 -4.33 28.81 -1.12
N LEU A 468 -3.84 27.59 -1.37
CA LEU A 468 -3.61 26.60 -0.33
C LEU A 468 -2.48 27.01 0.63
N GLU A 469 -1.47 27.74 0.16
CA GLU A 469 -0.44 28.33 1.00
C GLU A 469 -1.02 29.38 1.97
N THR A 470 -1.98 30.17 1.48
CA THR A 470 -2.61 31.27 2.24
C THR A 470 -3.70 30.78 3.21
N ASP A 471 -4.58 29.90 2.74
CA ASP A 471 -5.80 29.48 3.46
C ASP A 471 -5.65 28.10 4.16
N GLY A 472 -4.63 27.34 3.78
CA GLY A 472 -4.31 26.03 4.37
C GLY A 472 -3.83 26.13 5.82
N ASP A 473 -4.12 25.09 6.59
CA ASP A 473 -3.72 24.96 7.98
C ASP A 473 -2.34 24.30 8.00
N PRO A 474 -1.33 24.91 8.64
CA PRO A 474 0.00 24.34 8.67
C PRO A 474 0.11 23.02 9.44
N GLU A 475 -0.87 22.71 10.29
CA GLU A 475 -0.96 21.44 11.00
C GLU A 475 -1.61 20.33 10.16
N HIS A 476 -2.18 20.66 9.00
CA HIS A 476 -2.78 19.69 8.08
C HIS A 476 -1.77 19.18 7.05
N ILE A 477 -2.04 18.01 6.47
CA ILE A 477 -1.37 17.59 5.24
C ILE A 477 -1.95 18.42 4.10
N ARG A 478 -1.11 19.15 3.36
CA ARG A 478 -1.55 20.06 2.30
C ARG A 478 -1.17 19.56 0.92
N ALA A 479 -2.15 19.40 0.04
CA ALA A 479 -1.91 18.90 -1.32
C ALA A 479 -2.78 19.56 -2.39
N VAL A 480 -2.19 19.71 -3.57
CA VAL A 480 -2.88 20.08 -4.81
C VAL A 480 -2.95 18.83 -5.68
N VAL A 481 -4.13 18.46 -6.16
CA VAL A 481 -4.33 17.34 -7.09
C VAL A 481 -4.84 17.89 -8.41
N VAL A 482 -4.04 17.80 -9.45
CA VAL A 482 -4.34 18.33 -10.78
C VAL A 482 -4.80 17.20 -11.70
N LEU A 483 -6.02 17.28 -12.23
CA LEU A 483 -6.53 16.35 -13.25
C LEU A 483 -6.60 17.07 -14.58
N SER A 484 -5.82 16.62 -15.56
CA SER A 484 -5.72 17.23 -16.90
C SER A 484 -5.19 16.23 -17.93
N ASP A 485 -5.37 16.54 -19.21
CA ASP A 485 -4.64 15.86 -20.29
C ASP A 485 -3.26 16.48 -20.58
N GLY A 486 -2.83 17.49 -19.82
CA GLY A 486 -1.45 18.00 -19.82
C GLY A 486 -1.13 19.01 -20.91
N GLU A 487 -2.11 19.40 -21.73
CA GLU A 487 -1.94 20.48 -22.71
C GLU A 487 -2.07 21.85 -22.04
N ASP A 488 -1.05 22.70 -22.15
CA ASP A 488 -1.16 24.12 -21.80
C ASP A 488 -1.14 24.98 -23.07
N THR A 489 -2.20 25.73 -23.30
CA THR A 489 -2.40 26.52 -24.53
C THR A 489 -2.56 28.01 -24.29
N SER A 490 -2.74 28.41 -23.02
CA SER A 490 -3.15 29.77 -22.68
C SER A 490 -2.52 30.34 -21.40
N SER A 491 -1.68 29.60 -20.68
CA SER A 491 -1.00 30.16 -19.52
C SER A 491 -0.05 31.29 -19.92
N VAL A 492 0.01 32.32 -19.10
CA VAL A 492 0.93 33.46 -19.27
C VAL A 492 2.34 33.09 -18.81
N ARG A 493 2.45 32.14 -17.87
CA ARG A 493 3.69 31.62 -17.32
C ARG A 493 4.06 30.28 -17.93
N THR A 494 5.36 30.03 -17.96
CA THR A 494 5.93 28.70 -18.13
C THR A 494 5.96 27.96 -16.79
N TRP A 495 5.97 26.62 -16.84
CA TRP A 495 6.11 25.83 -15.62
C TRP A 495 7.41 26.12 -14.84
N GLN A 496 8.50 26.47 -15.53
CA GLN A 496 9.75 26.84 -14.87
C GLN A 496 9.61 28.13 -14.04
N GLU A 497 8.82 29.10 -14.51
CA GLU A 497 8.51 30.31 -13.74
C GLU A 497 7.63 29.98 -12.54
N VAL A 498 6.66 29.07 -12.69
CA VAL A 498 5.84 28.58 -11.57
C VAL A 498 6.70 27.93 -10.48
N LEU A 499 7.61 27.02 -10.84
CA LEU A 499 8.54 26.38 -9.88
C LEU A 499 9.40 27.41 -9.13
N GLN A 500 9.85 28.46 -9.83
CA GLN A 500 10.61 29.53 -9.22
C GLN A 500 9.76 30.36 -8.24
N GLU A 501 8.49 30.61 -8.58
CA GLU A 501 7.56 31.35 -7.72
C GLU A 501 7.17 30.57 -6.45
N ILE A 502 6.93 29.26 -6.56
CA ILE A 502 6.57 28.42 -5.40
C ILE A 502 7.78 28.00 -4.54
N GLY A 503 9.00 28.33 -4.96
CA GLY A 503 10.22 28.00 -4.21
C GLY A 503 10.50 26.50 -4.07
N ALA A 504 9.92 25.67 -4.94
CA ALA A 504 10.05 24.21 -4.88
C ALA A 504 11.47 23.80 -5.31
N ASN A 505 12.29 23.43 -4.33
CA ASN A 505 13.69 23.06 -4.55
C ASN A 505 13.93 21.54 -4.49
N GLY A 506 12.88 20.71 -4.44
CA GLY A 506 12.96 19.25 -4.36
C GLY A 506 13.51 18.69 -3.04
N GLU A 507 14.07 19.52 -2.15
CA GLU A 507 14.72 19.12 -0.90
C GLU A 507 13.85 19.37 0.35
N GLU A 508 12.80 20.19 0.26
CA GLU A 508 11.87 20.49 1.37
C GLU A 508 10.68 19.51 1.39
N GLU A 509 10.96 18.22 1.59
CA GLU A 509 9.94 17.22 1.94
C GLU A 509 9.75 17.09 3.46
N GLY A 510 10.60 17.77 4.24
CA GLY A 510 10.44 17.90 5.68
C GLY A 510 9.67 19.16 6.01
N GLY A 511 8.57 19.00 6.74
CA GLY A 511 7.70 20.10 7.11
C GLY A 511 6.49 20.18 6.19
N ASN A 512 5.57 21.05 6.59
CA ASN A 512 4.26 21.34 6.01
C ASN A 512 4.31 21.87 4.54
N SER A 513 5.18 21.36 3.67
CA SER A 513 5.25 21.77 2.26
C SER A 513 4.06 21.24 1.47
N ILE A 514 3.56 22.07 0.54
CA ILE A 514 2.43 21.72 -0.32
C ILE A 514 2.93 20.83 -1.45
N LYS A 515 2.35 19.64 -1.57
CA LYS A 515 2.66 18.68 -2.64
C LYS A 515 1.71 18.83 -3.81
N ILE A 516 2.21 18.69 -5.04
CA ILE A 516 1.40 18.67 -6.26
C ILE A 516 1.39 17.25 -6.80
N PHE A 517 0.21 16.62 -6.82
CA PHE A 517 -0.05 15.37 -7.51
C PHE A 517 -0.73 15.67 -8.84
N THR A 518 -0.40 14.91 -9.87
CA THR A 518 -1.00 15.08 -11.19
C THR A 518 -1.62 13.78 -11.68
N ILE A 519 -2.77 13.88 -12.34
CA ILE A 519 -3.50 12.78 -12.96
C ILE A 519 -3.57 13.08 -14.45
N ALA A 520 -2.76 12.36 -15.22
CA ALA A 520 -2.81 12.35 -16.68
C ALA A 520 -4.04 11.58 -17.14
N PHE A 521 -5.05 12.32 -17.62
CA PHE A 521 -6.37 11.76 -17.86
C PHE A 521 -6.67 11.55 -19.35
N GLY A 522 -6.82 10.28 -19.74
CA GLY A 522 -7.09 9.84 -21.10
C GLY A 522 -5.84 9.49 -21.92
N SER A 523 -6.04 8.72 -22.99
CA SER A 523 -4.95 8.06 -23.74
C SER A 523 -3.99 8.99 -24.49
N GLY A 524 -4.33 10.27 -24.63
CA GLY A 524 -3.50 11.29 -25.27
C GLY A 524 -2.78 12.22 -24.29
N ALA A 525 -2.89 11.97 -22.99
CA ALA A 525 -2.38 12.91 -21.99
C ALA A 525 -0.85 13.02 -21.99
N ASP A 526 -0.34 14.24 -21.84
CA ASP A 526 1.10 14.51 -21.72
C ASP A 526 1.60 14.19 -20.30
N THR A 527 1.90 12.91 -20.09
CA THR A 527 2.50 12.41 -18.84
C THR A 527 3.83 13.07 -18.49
N THR A 528 4.61 13.54 -19.48
CA THR A 528 5.92 14.14 -19.24
C THR A 528 5.78 15.52 -18.60
N VAL A 529 4.88 16.35 -19.13
CA VAL A 529 4.58 17.67 -18.54
C VAL A 529 4.03 17.51 -17.12
N LEU A 530 3.07 16.61 -16.92
CA LEU A 530 2.44 16.39 -15.62
C LEU A 530 3.41 15.78 -14.59
N GLN A 531 4.38 14.97 -15.01
CA GLN A 531 5.45 14.47 -14.15
C GLN A 531 6.41 15.59 -13.74
N GLN A 532 6.80 16.46 -14.67
CA GLN A 532 7.62 17.64 -14.36
C GLN A 532 6.93 18.62 -13.40
N MET A 533 5.60 18.59 -13.33
CA MET A 533 4.84 19.35 -12.33
C MET A 533 4.89 18.73 -10.94
N ALA A 534 4.74 17.41 -10.85
CA ALA A 534 4.61 16.74 -9.57
C ALA A 534 5.96 16.58 -8.83
N GLU A 535 6.98 16.06 -9.50
CA GLU A 535 8.24 15.63 -8.89
C GLU A 535 8.98 16.71 -8.08
N PRO A 536 9.09 17.98 -8.56
CA PRO A 536 9.83 19.01 -7.83
C PRO A 536 9.20 19.38 -6.47
N THR A 537 7.93 19.06 -6.28
CA THR A 537 7.18 19.31 -5.04
C THR A 537 7.14 18.09 -4.11
N GLY A 538 7.81 16.99 -4.47
CA GLY A 538 7.71 15.72 -3.76
C GLY A 538 6.40 14.95 -4.00
N GLY A 539 5.58 15.40 -4.95
CA GLY A 539 4.38 14.70 -5.41
C GLY A 539 4.67 13.69 -6.51
N LYS A 540 3.63 12.97 -6.95
CA LYS A 540 3.70 11.90 -7.95
C LYS A 540 2.71 12.14 -9.10
N GLN A 541 3.09 11.72 -10.30
CA GLN A 541 2.20 11.66 -11.46
C GLN A 541 1.56 10.28 -11.55
N PHE A 542 0.26 10.27 -11.82
CA PHE A 542 -0.56 9.08 -12.04
C PHE A 542 -1.22 9.15 -13.41
N THR A 543 -1.46 7.99 -14.00
CA THR A 543 -2.19 7.89 -15.27
C THR A 543 -3.55 7.27 -14.98
N GLY A 544 -4.61 7.98 -15.33
CA GLY A 544 -5.98 7.53 -15.12
C GLY A 544 -6.76 7.49 -16.42
N ASP A 545 -7.65 6.52 -16.53
CA ASP A 545 -8.69 6.48 -17.55
C ASP A 545 -10.03 6.14 -16.90
N PRO A 546 -11.15 6.11 -17.66
CA PRO A 546 -12.45 5.84 -17.08
C PRO A 546 -12.61 4.54 -16.30
N ALA A 547 -11.73 3.56 -16.48
CA ALA A 547 -11.76 2.29 -15.77
C ALA A 547 -10.84 2.26 -14.53
N THR A 548 -9.87 3.18 -14.41
CA THR A 548 -8.79 3.11 -13.40
C THR A 548 -8.68 4.34 -12.50
N ILE A 549 -9.40 5.40 -12.82
CA ILE A 549 -9.29 6.68 -12.12
C ILE A 549 -9.69 6.60 -10.63
N ASP A 550 -10.59 5.70 -10.27
CA ASP A 550 -11.00 5.50 -8.87
C ASP A 550 -9.85 4.86 -8.06
N ASP A 551 -9.11 3.93 -8.67
CA ASP A 551 -7.88 3.35 -8.10
C ASP A 551 -6.78 4.41 -7.93
N VAL A 552 -6.64 5.31 -8.92
CA VAL A 552 -5.68 6.43 -8.85
C VAL A 552 -6.00 7.35 -7.68
N TYR A 553 -7.27 7.68 -7.48
CA TYR A 553 -7.70 8.51 -6.35
C TYR A 553 -7.52 7.80 -5.01
N ALA A 554 -7.76 6.49 -4.95
CA ALA A 554 -7.43 5.70 -3.79
C ALA A 554 -5.91 5.74 -3.52
N GLU A 555 -5.07 5.61 -4.56
CA GLU A 555 -3.60 5.69 -4.42
C GLU A 555 -3.14 7.07 -3.95
N ILE A 556 -3.77 8.15 -4.42
CA ILE A 556 -3.51 9.52 -3.94
C ILE A 556 -3.93 9.68 -2.48
N ALA A 557 -5.07 9.12 -2.09
CA ALA A 557 -5.54 9.14 -0.70
C ALA A 557 -4.56 8.42 0.25
N LEU A 558 -3.73 7.50 -0.25
CA LEU A 558 -2.66 6.87 0.55
C LEU A 558 -1.60 7.87 1.00
N PHE A 559 -1.46 9.03 0.36
CA PHE A 559 -0.52 10.05 0.81
C PHE A 559 -1.06 10.88 1.98
N PHE A 560 -2.33 10.66 2.38
CA PHE A 560 -3.13 11.56 3.22
C PHE A 560 -3.75 10.88 4.45
#